data_AF-P22867-F1
#
_entry.id   AF-P22867-F1
#
_cell.length_a   1.000
_cell.length_b   1.000
_cell.length_c   1.000
_cell.angle_alpha   90.00
_cell.angle_beta   90.00
_cell.angle_gamma   90.00
#
_symmetry.space_group_name_H-M   'P 1'
#
loop_
_entity.id
_entity.type
_entity.pdbx_description
1 polymer ?
#
loop_
_entity_poly.entity_id
_entity_poly.type
_entity_poly.pdbx_seq_one_letter_code
_entity_poly.pdbx_strand_id
1 'polypeptide(L)'
;MVESAFQPFSGDADEWFEEPRPQAGFFPSADWHLLKRDETYAAYAKDLDFMWRWVIVREERIVQEGCSISLESSIRAVTHVLNYFGMTEQRAPAEDRTGGVQH
;
A
#
# COMPACT_ATOMS: atom_id res chain seq x y z
N MET A 1 18.14 26.99 -31.31
CA MET A 1 17.10 27.03 -30.27
C MET A 1 15.97 26.16 -30.78
N VAL A 2 15.97 24.86 -30.43
CA VAL A 2 14.86 23.96 -30.77
C VAL A 2 13.94 23.98 -29.56
N GLU A 3 12.84 24.72 -29.66
CA GLU A 3 11.72 24.60 -28.74
C GLU A 3 11.11 23.23 -28.97
N SER A 4 11.46 22.27 -28.12
CA SER A 4 10.71 21.03 -28.02
C SER A 4 9.34 21.39 -27.45
N ALA A 5 8.36 21.53 -28.33
CA ALA A 5 6.97 21.65 -27.94
C ALA A 5 6.62 20.40 -27.12
N PHE A 6 6.45 20.59 -25.80
CA PHE A 6 5.83 19.61 -24.93
C PHE A 6 4.40 19.45 -25.44
N GLN A 7 4.16 18.45 -26.28
CA GLN A 7 2.80 18.13 -26.68
C GLN A 7 2.10 17.60 -25.44
N PRO A 8 1.04 18.28 -24.95
CA PRO A 8 0.25 17.73 -23.87
C PRO A 8 -0.36 16.41 -24.37
N PHE A 9 -0.19 15.36 -23.58
CA PHE A 9 -0.69 14.02 -23.85
C PHE A 9 -2.19 14.12 -24.14
N SER A 10 -2.61 13.95 -25.39
CA SER A 10 -4.01 14.02 -25.81
C SER A 10 -4.77 12.73 -25.48
N GLY A 11 -4.41 12.06 -24.39
CA GLY A 11 -5.17 10.93 -23.88
C GLY A 11 -6.38 11.48 -23.15
N ASP A 12 -7.58 11.03 -23.52
CA ASP A 12 -8.80 11.36 -22.81
C ASP A 12 -8.61 11.03 -21.33
N ALA A 13 -9.02 11.94 -20.44
CA ALA A 13 -8.90 11.73 -18.99
C ALA A 13 -9.54 10.40 -18.55
N ASP A 14 -10.55 9.94 -19.30
CA ASP A 14 -11.27 8.69 -19.12
C ASP A 14 -10.43 7.43 -19.46
N GLU A 15 -9.39 7.53 -20.32
CA GLU A 15 -8.49 6.40 -20.60
C GLU A 15 -7.59 6.04 -19.41
N TRP A 16 -7.41 6.97 -18.47
CA TRP A 16 -6.56 6.76 -17.28
C TRP A 16 -7.32 6.21 -16.07
N PHE A 17 -8.64 6.18 -16.12
CA PHE A 17 -9.47 5.58 -15.07
C PHE A 17 -9.68 4.09 -15.36
N GLU A 18 -8.62 3.29 -15.20
CA GLU A 18 -8.83 1.86 -14.99
C GLU A 18 -9.59 1.72 -13.66
N GLU A 19 -10.84 1.25 -13.71
CA GLU A 19 -11.59 0.93 -12.50
C GLU A 19 -10.71 0.03 -11.62
N PRO A 20 -10.56 0.31 -10.32
CA PRO A 20 -9.72 -0.51 -9.47
C PRO A 20 -10.28 -1.92 -9.51
N ARG A 21 -9.58 -2.84 -10.20
CA ARG A 21 -9.93 -4.25 -10.20
C ARG A 21 -10.21 -4.65 -8.76
N PRO A 22 -11.31 -5.37 -8.46
CA PRO A 22 -11.56 -5.86 -7.11
C PRO A 22 -10.29 -6.58 -6.67
N GLN A 23 -9.58 -5.98 -5.71
CA GLN A 23 -8.24 -6.46 -5.35
C GLN A 23 -8.43 -7.87 -4.78
N ALA A 24 -7.95 -8.86 -5.52
CA ALA A 24 -7.89 -10.22 -5.01
C ALA A 24 -7.15 -10.19 -3.67
N GLY A 25 -7.60 -11.02 -2.72
CA GLY A 25 -6.93 -11.13 -1.43
C GLY A 25 -5.45 -11.40 -1.63
N PHE A 26 -4.61 -10.71 -0.86
CA PHE A 26 -3.19 -10.95 -0.81
C PHE A 26 -2.91 -12.15 0.08
N PHE A 27 -2.46 -13.23 -0.57
CA PHE A 27 -1.94 -14.42 0.08
C PHE A 27 -0.46 -14.56 -0.27
N PRO A 28 0.47 -14.36 0.68
CA PRO A 28 1.89 -14.46 0.40
C PRO A 28 2.24 -15.89 -0.03
N SER A 29 2.86 -16.03 -1.20
CA SER A 29 3.51 -17.27 -1.64
C SER A 29 4.89 -17.44 -0.98
N ALA A 30 5.57 -18.57 -1.24
CA ALA A 30 6.87 -18.90 -0.63
C ALA A 30 7.98 -17.87 -0.88
N ASP A 31 7.90 -17.05 -1.94
CA ASP A 31 8.92 -16.05 -2.28
C ASP A 31 8.79 -14.75 -1.45
N TRP A 32 7.76 -14.64 -0.61
CA TRP A 32 7.54 -13.48 0.24
C TRP A 32 8.16 -13.67 1.61
N HIS A 33 9.10 -12.78 1.95
CA HIS A 33 9.70 -12.69 3.27
C HIS A 33 8.81 -11.87 4.20
N LEU A 34 8.45 -12.42 5.35
CA LEU A 34 7.78 -11.65 6.39
C LEU A 34 8.76 -10.66 7.01
N LEU A 35 8.48 -9.36 6.91
CA LEU A 35 9.28 -8.31 7.53
C LEU A 35 8.81 -7.97 8.94
N LYS A 36 7.48 -7.86 9.12
CA LYS A 36 6.85 -7.50 10.39
C LYS A 36 5.41 -7.98 10.42
N ARG A 37 4.90 -8.33 11.59
CA ARG A 37 3.48 -8.63 11.82
C ARG A 37 3.07 -8.16 13.20
N ASP A 38 1.92 -7.50 13.28
CA ASP A 38 1.21 -7.21 14.52
C ASP A 38 -0.25 -7.69 14.41
N GLU A 39 -1.12 -7.22 15.32
CA GLU A 39 -2.53 -7.61 15.38
C GLU A 39 -3.36 -7.10 14.18
N THR A 40 -2.95 -5.99 13.56
CA THR A 40 -3.70 -5.31 12.50
C THR A 40 -3.03 -5.43 11.13
N TYR A 41 -1.69 -5.35 11.10
CA TYR A 41 -0.89 -5.25 9.89
C TYR A 41 0.13 -6.38 9.79
N ALA A 42 0.32 -6.87 8.57
CA ALA A 42 1.44 -7.71 8.21
C ALA A 42 2.18 -7.08 7.03
N ALA A 43 3.50 -7.10 7.07
CA ALA A 43 4.34 -6.56 6.01
C ALA A 43 5.25 -7.66 5.44
N TYR A 44 5.26 -7.74 4.12
CA TYR A 44 6.03 -8.73 3.38
C TYR A 44 6.93 -8.05 2.36
N ALA A 45 8.05 -8.68 2.02
CA ALA A 45 8.88 -8.24 0.91
C ALA A 45 9.30 -9.41 0.02
N LYS A 46 9.41 -9.13 -1.27
CA LYS A 46 9.86 -10.08 -2.29
C LYS A 46 11.11 -9.51 -2.97
N ASP A 47 12.11 -10.37 -3.11
CA ASP A 47 13.29 -10.08 -3.91
C ASP A 47 12.92 -10.09 -5.41
N LEU A 48 13.26 -9.03 -6.11
CA LEU A 48 13.13 -8.87 -7.56
C LEU A 48 14.49 -8.82 -8.25
N ASP A 49 15.52 -9.41 -7.64
CA ASP A 49 16.94 -9.48 -8.03
C ASP A 49 17.71 -8.16 -7.94
N PHE A 50 17.13 -7.05 -8.40
CA PHE A 50 17.78 -5.73 -8.39
C PHE A 50 17.17 -4.77 -7.36
N MET A 51 16.03 -5.14 -6.78
CA MET A 51 15.30 -4.34 -5.80
C MET A 51 14.35 -5.23 -5.00
N TRP A 52 13.80 -4.66 -3.93
CA TRP A 52 12.85 -5.31 -3.05
C TRP A 52 11.49 -4.63 -3.17
N ARG A 53 10.47 -5.39 -3.56
CA ARG A 53 9.08 -4.95 -3.45
C ARG A 53 8.58 -5.30 -2.07
N TRP A 54 7.97 -4.34 -1.37
CA TRP A 54 7.30 -4.60 -0.10
C TRP A 54 5.82 -4.22 -0.19
N VAL A 55 5.00 -4.94 0.58
CA VAL A 55 3.57 -4.71 0.73
C VAL A 55 3.19 -4.73 2.20
N ILE A 56 2.26 -3.87 2.59
CA ILE A 56 1.60 -3.88 3.90
C ILE A 56 0.17 -4.33 3.67
N VAL A 57 -0.25 -5.29 4.48
CA VAL A 57 -1.51 -6.02 4.34
C VAL A 57 -2.31 -5.87 5.62
N ARG A 58 -3.60 -5.57 5.48
CA ARG A 58 -4.60 -5.59 6.55
C ARG A 58 -5.79 -6.40 6.06
N GLU A 59 -6.26 -7.37 6.84
CA GLU A 59 -7.42 -8.22 6.46
C GLU A 59 -7.29 -8.80 5.05
N GLU A 60 -6.12 -9.36 4.72
CA GLU A 60 -5.81 -9.94 3.41
C GLU A 60 -5.88 -8.92 2.25
N ARG A 61 -5.92 -7.61 2.51
CA ARG A 61 -5.87 -6.57 1.47
C ARG A 61 -4.58 -5.77 1.56
N ILE A 62 -3.97 -5.50 0.41
CA ILE A 62 -2.82 -4.59 0.34
C ILE A 62 -3.34 -3.17 0.62
N VAL A 63 -2.83 -2.55 1.69
CA VAL A 63 -3.17 -1.17 2.06
C VAL A 63 -2.08 -0.18 1.64
N GLN A 64 -0.85 -0.66 1.46
CA GLN A 64 0.25 0.12 0.93
C GLN A 64 1.24 -0.81 0.27
N GLU A 65 1.85 -0.34 -0.82
CA GLU A 65 2.99 -0.99 -1.44
C GLU A 65 4.11 0.01 -1.70
N GLY A 66 5.29 -0.53 -1.94
CA GLY A 66 6.43 0.24 -2.37
C GLY A 66 7.64 -0.62 -2.64
N CYS A 67 8.75 0.06 -2.84
CA CYS A 67 9.97 -0.52 -3.35
C CYS A 67 11.18 0.08 -2.64
N SER A 68 12.20 -0.74 -2.35
CA SER A 68 13.49 -0.25 -1.83
C SER A 68 14.64 -1.00 -2.49
N ILE A 69 15.84 -0.40 -2.49
CA ILE A 69 17.03 -1.00 -3.12
C ILE A 69 17.57 -2.21 -2.34
N SER A 70 17.41 -2.23 -1.01
CA SER A 70 17.86 -3.35 -0.17
C SER A 70 16.77 -3.84 0.77
N LEU A 71 16.91 -5.07 1.24
CA LEU A 71 16.05 -5.64 2.30
C LEU A 71 16.06 -4.75 3.55
N GLU A 72 17.23 -4.26 3.97
CA GLU A 72 17.34 -3.37 5.12
C GLU A 72 16.57 -2.05 4.90
N SER A 73 16.68 -1.46 3.71
CA SER A 73 15.92 -0.24 3.36
C SER A 73 14.42 -0.52 3.37
N SER A 74 13.99 -1.70 2.93
CA SER A 74 12.59 -2.13 2.96
C SER A 74 12.07 -2.22 4.39
N ILE A 75 12.84 -2.81 5.32
CA ILE A 75 12.47 -2.88 6.74
C ILE A 75 12.31 -1.48 7.34
N ARG A 76 13.24 -0.56 7.04
CA ARG A 76 13.17 0.83 7.52
C ARG A 76 11.97 1.59 6.95
N ALA A 77 11.72 1.47 5.64
CA ALA A 77 10.59 2.08 4.96
C ALA A 77 9.25 1.57 5.53
N VAL A 78 9.08 0.25 5.61
CA VAL A 78 7.89 -0.39 6.19
C VAL A 78 7.67 0.04 7.64
N THR A 79 8.73 0.10 8.45
CA THR A 79 8.63 0.57 9.84
C THR A 79 8.14 2.01 9.92
N HIS A 80 8.65 2.89 9.04
CA HIS A 80 8.20 4.27 8.98
C HIS A 80 6.70 4.38 8.61
N VAL A 81 6.26 3.64 7.60
CA VAL A 81 4.85 3.62 7.17
C VAL A 81 3.93 3.05 8.25
N LEU A 82 4.31 1.95 8.90
CA LEU A 82 3.50 1.37 9.98
C LEU A 82 3.38 2.32 11.18
N ASN A 83 4.44 3.08 11.50
CA ASN A 83 4.36 4.10 12.53
C ASN A 83 3.36 5.21 12.14
N TYR A 84 3.34 5.62 10.87
CA TYR A 84 2.35 6.57 10.36
C TYR A 84 0.91 6.02 10.46
N PHE A 85 0.68 4.76 10.11
CA PHE A 85 -0.63 4.13 10.28
C PHE A 85 -1.03 4.04 11.75
N GLY A 86 -0.14 3.63 12.65
CA GLY A 86 -0.41 3.60 14.08
C GLY A 86 -0.82 4.97 14.65
N MET A 87 -0.21 6.06 14.17
CA MET A 87 -0.61 7.43 14.53
C MET A 87 -1.97 7.84 13.93
N THR A 88 -2.26 7.38 12.71
CA THR A 88 -3.49 7.75 11.98
C THR A 88 -4.71 7.02 12.52
N GLU A 89 -4.57 5.73 12.88
CA GLU A 89 -5.66 4.94 13.48
C GLU A 89 -6.07 5.47 14.85
N GLN A 90 -5.12 5.99 15.65
CA GLN A 90 -5.44 6.67 16.90
C GLN A 90 -6.23 7.97 16.70
N ARG A 91 -6.19 8.54 15.49
CA ARG A 91 -6.86 9.79 15.15
C ARG A 91 -8.22 9.58 14.50
N ALA A 92 -8.52 8.38 13.96
CA ALA A 92 -9.84 8.06 13.47
C ALA A 92 -10.82 8.10 14.67
N PRO A 93 -11.78 9.05 14.72
CA PRO A 93 -12.76 9.03 15.79
C PRO A 93 -13.56 7.73 15.68
N ALA A 94 -13.80 7.07 16.80
CA ALA A 94 -14.70 5.93 16.93
C ALA A 94 -16.19 6.34 16.69
N GLU A 95 -16.44 7.18 15.70
CA GLU A 95 -17.76 7.61 15.24
C GLU A 95 -18.27 6.61 14.19
N ASP A 96 -18.74 5.46 14.69
CA ASP A 96 -20.03 4.86 14.31
C ASP A 96 -20.21 3.52 15.05
N ARG A 97 -20.38 3.59 16.38
CA ARG A 97 -20.87 2.45 17.19
C ARG A 97 -22.16 2.76 17.95
N THR A 98 -22.87 3.81 17.56
CA THR A 98 -24.13 4.22 18.21
C THR A 98 -25.12 4.75 17.20
N GLY A 99 -25.63 3.83 16.37
CA GLY A 99 -26.82 4.04 15.53
C GLY A 99 -27.84 2.90 15.64
N GLY A 100 -27.69 2.00 16.61
CA GLY A 100 -28.71 1.03 16.98
C GLY A 100 -29.59 1.62 18.09
N VAL A 101 -30.69 2.26 17.73
CA VAL A 101 -31.84 2.40 18.64
C VAL A 101 -33.03 1.76 17.96
N GLN A 102 -33.25 0.50 18.34
CA GLN A 102 -34.51 -0.20 18.15
C GLN A 102 -35.56 0.48 19.03
N HIS A 103 -36.69 0.89 18.44
CA HIS A 103 -38.05 0.65 18.95
C HIS A 103 -39.09 1.10 17.93
#